data_AF-A0A258GS72-F1
#
_entry.id   AF-A0A258GS72-F1
#
_cell.length_a   1.000
_cell.length_b   1.000
_cell.length_c   1.000
_cell.angle_alpha   90.00
_cell.angle_beta   90.00
_cell.angle_gamma   90.00
#
_symmetry.space_group_name_H-M   'P 1'
#
loop_
_entity.id
_entity.type
_entity.pdbx_description
1 polymer ?
#
loop_
_entity_poly.entity_id
_entity_poly.type
_entity_poly.pdbx_seq_one_letter_code
_entity_poly.pdbx_strand_id
1 'polypeptide(L)' 'MKKILLAAPAVLLVAACGGSPAEEAEDVQEEAIEAQGEVIDEQAEALDAQADALDDAGMEAQAEATEDKAEELEDAADQM' A
#
# COMPACT_ATOMS: atom_id res chain seq x y z
N MET A 1 42.80 -38.41 -10.47
CA MET A 1 42.50 -38.68 -9.05
C MET A 1 41.49 -37.65 -8.56
N LYS A 2 40.39 -38.11 -7.96
CA LYS A 2 39.22 -37.31 -7.55
C LYS A 2 39.65 -36.24 -6.54
N LYS A 3 39.44 -34.97 -6.87
CA LYS A 3 39.62 -33.86 -5.94
C LYS A 3 38.36 -33.76 -5.07
N ILE A 4 38.54 -34.18 -3.82
CA ILE A 4 37.98 -33.60 -2.60
C ILE A 4 36.52 -33.14 -2.72
N LEU A 5 35.62 -34.06 -2.32
CA LEU A 5 34.34 -33.75 -1.71
C LEU A 5 34.63 -33.01 -0.40
N LEU A 6 34.72 -31.68 -0.46
CA LEU A 6 34.58 -30.86 0.74
C LEU A 6 33.11 -30.44 0.77
N ALA A 7 32.36 -31.17 1.59
CA ALA A 7 31.05 -30.77 2.06
C ALA A 7 31.16 -29.33 2.62
N ALA A 8 30.76 -28.35 1.82
CA ALA A 8 30.61 -26.99 2.28
C ALA A 8 29.24 -26.90 3.00
N PRO A 9 29.25 -26.49 4.28
CA PRO A 9 28.12 -26.57 5.19
C PRO A 9 27.17 -25.37 4.98
N ALA A 10 26.00 -25.44 5.62
CA ALA A 10 25.13 -24.32 5.97
C ALA A 10 23.96 -23.94 5.05
N VAL A 11 23.34 -24.89 4.33
CA VAL A 11 21.97 -24.66 3.77
C VAL A 11 20.85 -24.95 4.79
N LEU A 12 21.19 -25.40 6.02
CA LEU A 12 20.20 -25.79 7.04
C LEU A 12 20.12 -24.85 8.25
N LEU A 13 20.56 -23.59 8.13
CA LEU A 13 20.49 -22.61 9.23
C LEU A 13 19.54 -21.43 8.99
N VAL A 14 18.71 -21.46 7.93
CA VAL A 14 17.65 -20.43 7.75
C VAL A 14 16.37 -20.76 8.54
N ALA A 15 16.18 -22.02 8.98
CA ALA A 15 14.94 -22.44 9.64
C ALA A 15 14.79 -22.01 11.11
N ALA A 16 15.69 -21.19 11.67
CA ALA A 16 15.68 -20.86 13.10
C ALA A 16 15.68 -19.35 13.41
N CYS A 17 15.69 -18.47 12.40
CA CYS A 17 15.55 -17.02 12.59
C CYS A 17 15.11 -16.38 11.27
N GLY A 18 13.88 -15.88 11.18
CA GLY A 18 13.40 -15.12 10.02
C GLY A 18 12.62 -15.96 9.02
N GLY A 19 11.48 -15.42 8.57
CA GLY A 19 10.50 -16.11 7.72
C GLY A 19 11.08 -16.68 6.43
N SER A 20 10.30 -17.51 5.75
CA SER A 20 10.73 -18.00 4.45
C SER A 20 10.82 -16.83 3.44
N PRO A 21 11.62 -16.94 2.37
CA PRO A 21 11.64 -15.92 1.31
C PRO A 21 10.26 -15.65 0.68
N ALA A 22 9.30 -16.57 0.86
CA ALA A 22 7.91 -16.36 0.45
C ALA A 22 7.14 -15.48 1.45
N GLU A 23 7.40 -15.61 2.76
CA GLU A 23 6.77 -14.77 3.78
C GLU A 23 7.30 -13.33 3.71
N GLU A 24 8.61 -13.15 3.54
CA GLU A 24 9.17 -11.79 3.36
C GLU A 24 8.67 -11.12 2.06
N ALA A 25 8.32 -11.92 1.04
CA ALA A 25 7.71 -11.40 -0.20
C ALA A 25 6.20 -11.10 -0.07
N GLU A 26 5.50 -11.75 0.86
CA GLU A 26 4.14 -11.40 1.25
C GLU A 26 4.14 -10.11 2.08
N ASP A 27 5.02 -10.01 3.10
CA ASP A 27 5.15 -8.82 3.95
C ASP A 27 5.41 -7.54 3.13
N VAL A 28 6.33 -7.59 2.16
CA VAL A 28 6.61 -6.44 1.26
C VAL A 28 5.41 -6.10 0.37
N GLN A 29 4.61 -7.09 -0.02
CA GLN A 29 3.40 -6.84 -0.79
C GLN A 29 2.31 -6.18 0.05
N GLU A 30 2.12 -6.66 1.28
CA GLU A 30 1.17 -6.10 2.23
C GLU A 30 1.53 -4.64 2.58
N GLU A 31 2.80 -4.36 2.89
CA GLU A 31 3.28 -3.01 3.16
C GLU A 31 3.14 -2.08 1.93
N ALA A 32 3.29 -2.62 0.71
CA ALA A 32 3.07 -1.85 -0.51
C ALA A 32 1.59 -1.55 -0.79
N ILE A 33 0.68 -2.44 -0.39
CA ILE A 33 -0.78 -2.23 -0.48
C ILE A 33 -1.21 -1.22 0.57
N GLU A 34 -0.75 -1.36 1.81
CA GLU A 34 -1.03 -0.42 2.90
C GLU A 34 -0.54 0.99 2.56
N ALA A 35 0.69 1.13 2.06
CA ALA A 35 1.22 2.41 1.60
C ALA A 35 0.46 2.99 0.38
N GLN A 36 -0.15 2.15 -0.45
CA GLN A 36 -0.99 2.61 -1.55
C GLN A 36 -2.35 3.12 -1.04
N GLY A 37 -2.93 2.44 -0.04
CA GLY A 37 -4.12 2.88 0.67
C GLY A 37 -3.93 4.26 1.32
N GLU A 38 -2.85 4.44 2.09
CA GLU A 38 -2.54 5.74 2.73
C GLU A 38 -2.44 6.90 1.71
N VAL A 39 -1.87 6.64 0.53
CA VAL A 39 -1.77 7.64 -0.54
C VAL A 39 -3.13 7.96 -1.16
N ILE A 40 -4.06 7.00 -1.18
CA ILE A 40 -5.43 7.20 -1.68
C ILE A 40 -6.25 8.00 -0.65
N ASP A 41 -6.16 7.65 0.64
CA ASP A 41 -6.80 8.39 1.73
C ASP A 41 -6.38 9.86 1.72
N GLU A 42 -5.08 10.15 1.62
CA GLU A 42 -4.61 11.53 1.63
C GLU A 42 -5.00 12.31 0.35
N GLN A 43 -5.27 11.61 -0.76
CA GLN A 43 -5.87 12.22 -1.94
C GLN A 43 -7.36 12.52 -1.74
N ALA A 44 -8.10 11.64 -1.06
CA ALA A 44 -9.50 11.86 -0.72
C ALA A 44 -9.66 13.08 0.20
N GLU A 45 -8.86 13.15 1.28
CA GLU A 45 -8.84 14.31 2.19
C GLU A 45 -8.53 15.62 1.45
N ALA A 46 -7.62 15.59 0.47
CA ALA A 46 -7.29 16.76 -0.33
C ALA A 46 -8.44 17.18 -1.27
N LEU A 47 -9.25 16.23 -1.76
CA LEU A 47 -10.44 16.51 -2.55
C LEU A 47 -11.57 17.07 -1.68
N ASP A 48 -11.78 16.55 -0.48
CA ASP A 48 -12.74 17.11 0.48
C ASP A 48 -12.42 18.57 0.82
N ALA A 49 -11.15 18.85 1.15
CA ALA A 49 -10.73 20.22 1.40
C ALA A 49 -10.90 21.13 0.17
N GLN A 50 -10.84 20.58 -1.05
CA GLN A 50 -11.13 21.31 -2.27
C GLN A 50 -12.63 21.52 -2.48
N ALA A 51 -13.47 20.54 -2.15
CA ALA A 51 -14.92 20.62 -2.20
C ALA A 51 -15.42 21.72 -1.26
N ASP A 52 -14.93 21.75 -0.01
CA ASP A 52 -15.20 22.82 0.96
C ASP A 52 -14.86 24.20 0.40
N ALA A 53 -13.68 24.34 -0.22
CA ALA A 53 -13.26 25.62 -0.82
C ALA A 53 -14.12 26.04 -2.02
N LEU A 54 -14.68 25.07 -2.77
CA LEU A 54 -15.60 25.33 -3.88
C LEU A 54 -16.99 25.72 -3.37
N ASP A 55 -17.47 25.08 -2.31
CA ASP A 55 -18.74 25.41 -1.66
C ASP A 55 -18.71 26.84 -1.09
N ASP A 56 -17.63 27.19 -0.38
CA ASP A 56 -17.37 28.55 0.11
C ASP A 56 -17.31 29.60 -1.01
N ALA A 57 -16.91 29.20 -2.22
CA ALA A 57 -16.87 30.05 -3.40
C ALA A 57 -18.24 30.16 -4.12
N GLY A 58 -19.28 29.48 -3.63
CA GLY A 58 -20.61 29.43 -4.24
C GLY A 58 -20.65 28.57 -5.51
N MET A 59 -19.78 27.57 -5.60
CA MET A 59 -19.69 26.62 -6.71
C MET A 59 -20.25 25.25 -6.32
N GLU A 60 -21.47 25.20 -5.76
CA GLU A 60 -22.03 23.97 -5.14
C GLU A 60 -22.00 22.75 -6.07
N ALA A 61 -22.34 22.89 -7.36
CA ALA A 61 -22.32 21.76 -8.30
C ALA A 61 -20.91 21.20 -8.56
N GLN A 62 -19.86 22.00 -8.36
CA GLN A 62 -18.48 21.56 -8.51
C GLN A 62 -17.93 21.02 -7.19
N ALA A 63 -18.41 21.54 -6.05
CA ALA A 63 -18.14 20.98 -4.73
C ALA A 63 -18.69 19.55 -4.63
N GLU A 64 -19.97 19.33 -4.94
CA GLU A 64 -20.63 18.01 -4.93
C GLU A 64 -19.88 17.01 -5.83
N ALA A 65 -19.54 17.40 -7.06
CA ALA A 65 -18.78 16.52 -7.96
C ALA A 65 -17.31 16.27 -7.55
N THR A 66 -16.80 17.03 -6.57
CA THR A 66 -15.46 16.85 -5.99
C THR A 66 -15.55 15.96 -4.76
N GLU A 67 -16.58 16.15 -3.93
CA GLU A 67 -16.97 15.30 -2.80
C GLU A 67 -17.27 13.86 -3.27
N ASP A 68 -18.07 13.69 -4.34
CA ASP A 68 -18.34 12.38 -4.95
C ASP A 68 -17.05 11.62 -5.33
N LYS A 69 -16.01 12.35 -5.77
CA LYS A 69 -14.72 11.74 -6.13
C LYS A 69 -13.87 11.42 -4.91
N ALA A 70 -14.00 12.19 -3.83
CA ALA A 70 -13.35 11.86 -2.57
C ALA A 70 -13.94 10.56 -2.02
N GLU A 71 -15.27 10.43 -2.00
CA GLU A 71 -15.96 9.19 -1.60
C GLU A 71 -15.54 7.99 -2.47
N GLU A 72 -15.45 8.17 -3.80
CA GLU A 72 -14.96 7.09 -4.69
C GLU A 72 -13.53 6.64 -4.37
N LEU A 73 -12.67 7.53 -3.86
CA LEU A 73 -11.30 7.19 -3.46
C LEU A 73 -11.29 6.50 -2.09
N GLU A 74 -12.06 6.96 -1.11
CA GLU A 74 -12.20 6.30 0.19
C GLU A 74 -12.72 4.87 0.02
N ASP A 75 -13.78 4.70 -0.78
CA ASP A 75 -14.34 3.38 -1.11
C ASP A 75 -13.30 2.46 -1.78
N ALA A 76 -12.38 3.03 -2.56
CA ALA A 76 -11.32 2.28 -3.21
C ALA A 76 -10.22 1.87 -2.21
N ALA A 77 -9.88 2.73 -1.25
CA ALA A 77 -8.92 2.42 -0.18
C ALA A 77 -9.46 1.33 0.76
N ASP A 78 -10.74 1.40 1.14
CA ASP A 78 -11.41 0.41 2.00
C ASP A 78 -11.50 -1.00 1.39
N GLN A 79 -11.36 -1.11 0.06
CA GLN A 79 -11.41 -2.37 -0.67
C GLN A 79 -10.03 -3.02 -0.91
N MET A 80 -8.93 -2.37 -0.51
CA MET A 80 -7.56 -2.89 -0.62
C MET A 80 -7.20 -3.82 0.56
#